data_AF-B1AAL1-F1
#
_entry.id   AF-B1AAL1-F1
#
_cell.length_a   1.000
_cell.length_b   1.000
_cell.length_c   1.000
_cell.angle_alpha   90.00
_cell.angle_beta   90.00
_cell.angle_gamma   90.00
#
_symmetry.space_group_name_H-M   'P 1'
#
loop_
_entity.id
_entity.type
_entity.pdbx_description
1 polymer ?
#
loop_
_entity_poly.entity_id
_entity_poly.type
_entity_poly.pdbx_seq_one_letter_code
_entity_poly.pdbx_strand_id
1 'polypeptide(L)' 'DQMTMADMMCYCALENPLMEEPSMLSSYPKLMALRNRVMNHSKMSSYLQRRSRTEF' A
#
# COMPACT_ATOMS: atom_id res chain seq x y z
N ASP A 1 -0.34 -8.98 -16.83
CA ASP A 1 -0.29 -8.00 -15.72
C ASP A 1 -1.66 -7.75 -15.11
N GLN A 2 -2.09 -8.61 -14.19
CA GLN A 2 -3.33 -8.44 -13.42
C GLN A 2 -2.95 -8.23 -11.95
N MET A 3 -3.56 -7.23 -11.31
CA MET A 3 -3.45 -7.05 -9.86
C MET A 3 -4.24 -8.16 -9.16
N THR A 4 -3.60 -8.80 -8.20
CA THR A 4 -4.16 -9.90 -7.42
C THR A 4 -4.31 -9.50 -5.96
N MET A 5 -4.89 -10.40 -5.16
CA MET A 5 -4.96 -10.24 -3.71
C MET A 5 -3.57 -10.11 -3.07
N ALA A 6 -2.53 -10.76 -3.62
CA ALA A 6 -1.18 -10.67 -3.07
C ALA A 6 -0.63 -9.24 -3.12
N ASP A 7 -0.94 -8.49 -4.18
CA ASP A 7 -0.53 -7.08 -4.30
C ASP A 7 -1.26 -6.20 -3.28
N MET A 8 -2.55 -6.45 -3.04
CA MET A 8 -3.34 -5.75 -2.02
C MET A 8 -2.83 -6.05 -0.61
N MET A 9 -2.47 -7.32 -0.33
CA MET A 9 -1.86 -7.71 0.94
C MET A 9 -0.53 -7.00 1.19
N CYS A 10 0.31 -6.89 0.16
CA CYS A 10 1.56 -6.12 0.25
C CYS A 10 1.31 -4.64 0.59
N TYR A 11 0.18 -4.08 0.13
CA TYR A 11 -0.19 -2.71 0.47
C TYR A 11 -0.66 -2.58 1.93
N CYS A 12 -1.70 -3.33 2.35
CA CYS A 12 -2.36 -3.15 3.64
C CYS A 12 -1.56 -3.71 4.82
N ALA A 13 -0.88 -4.86 4.66
CA ALA A 13 -0.11 -5.46 5.75
C ALA A 13 1.07 -4.58 6.19
N LEU A 14 1.57 -3.72 5.30
CA LEU A 14 2.69 -2.82 5.54
C LEU A 14 2.26 -1.39 5.85
N GLU A 15 0.96 -1.11 5.98
CA GLU A 15 0.46 0.25 6.22
C GLU A 15 0.88 0.79 7.59
N ASN A 16 0.54 0.08 8.67
CA ASN A 16 0.95 0.45 10.03
C ASN A 16 2.47 0.38 10.25
N PRO A 17 3.18 -0.69 9.81
CA PRO A 17 4.64 -0.74 9.91
C PRO A 17 5.35 0.45 9.26
N LEU A 18 4.83 0.98 8.16
CA LEU A 18 5.42 2.16 7.49
C LEU A 18 5.02 3.49 8.11
N MET A 19 3.93 3.53 8.88
CA MET A 19 3.60 4.69 9.71
C MET A 19 4.55 4.79 10.90
N GLU A 20 4.98 3.66 11.47
CA GLU A 20 5.95 3.58 12.56
C GLU A 20 7.39 3.81 12.06
N GLU A 21 7.79 3.16 10.97
CA GLU A 21 9.14 3.27 10.39
C GLU A 21 9.07 3.53 8.88
N PRO A 22 9.01 4.81 8.44
CA PRO A 22 8.88 5.17 7.03
C PRO A 22 10.04 4.68 6.14
N SER A 23 11.23 4.45 6.73
CA SER A 23 12.41 4.02 5.99
C SER A 23 12.50 2.49 5.80
N MET A 24 11.57 1.72 6.37
CA MET A 24 11.58 0.25 6.37
C MET A 24 11.73 -0.36 4.96
N LEU A 25 11.11 0.26 3.94
CA LEU A 25 11.18 -0.22 2.57
C LEU A 25 12.24 0.46 1.69
N SER A 26 13.11 1.30 2.25
CA SER A 26 14.14 2.04 1.52
C SER A 26 15.06 1.13 0.68
N SER A 27 15.39 -0.05 1.21
CA SER A 27 16.22 -1.07 0.52
C SER A 27 15.43 -1.98 -0.43
N TYR A 28 14.10 -1.81 -0.53
CA TYR A 28 13.19 -2.66 -1.31
C TYR A 28 12.40 -1.85 -2.36
N PRO A 29 13.08 -1.25 -3.36
CA PRO A 29 12.45 -0.32 -4.31
C PRO A 29 11.32 -0.94 -5.15
N LYS A 30 11.40 -2.25 -5.43
CA LYS A 30 10.33 -2.96 -6.15
C LYS A 30 9.04 -3.07 -5.33
N LEU A 31 9.15 -3.24 -4.01
CA LEU A 31 7.97 -3.27 -3.12
C LEU A 31 7.35 -1.88 -3.00
N MET A 32 8.18 -0.83 -2.89
CA MET A 32 7.68 0.56 -2.93
C MET A 32 6.93 0.85 -4.24
N ALA A 33 7.51 0.45 -5.38
CA ALA A 33 6.86 0.62 -6.69
C ALA A 33 5.54 -0.18 -6.80
N LEU A 34 5.49 -1.40 -6.24
CA LEU A 34 4.27 -2.20 -6.22
C LEU A 34 3.17 -1.53 -5.38
N ARG A 35 3.49 -1.09 -4.15
CA ARG A 35 2.54 -0.40 -3.27
C ARG A 35 2.03 0.90 -3.90
N ASN A 36 2.93 1.66 -4.55
CA ASN A 36 2.55 2.86 -5.31
C ASN A 36 1.63 2.53 -6.48
N ARG A 37 1.81 1.39 -7.16
CA ARG A 37 0.90 0.94 -8.21
C ARG A 37 -0.47 0.56 -7.66
N VAL A 38 -0.52 -0.12 -6.52
CA VAL A 38 -1.78 -0.52 -5.86
C VAL A 38 -2.58 0.69 -5.42
N MET A 39 -1.96 1.68 -4.74
CA MET A 39 -2.69 2.88 -4.28
C MET A 39 -3.24 3.72 -5.43
N ASN A 40 -2.55 3.76 -6.57
CA ASN A 40 -2.97 4.53 -7.75
C ASN A 40 -3.91 3.74 -8.68
N HIS A 41 -4.24 2.50 -8.35
CA HIS A 41 -5.21 1.73 -9.13
C HIS A 41 -6.59 2.38 -9.04
N SER A 42 -7.27 2.58 -10.18
CA SER A 42 -8.46 3.45 -10.31
C SER A 42 -9.54 3.25 -9.23
N LYS A 43 -9.88 2.00 -8.93
CA LYS A 43 -10.85 1.65 -7.86
C LYS A 43 -10.28 1.80 -6.45
N MET A 44 -8.99 1.52 -6.26
CA MET A 44 -8.33 1.58 -4.95
C MET A 44 -8.08 3.02 -4.50
N SER A 45 -7.57 3.88 -5.39
CA SER A 45 -7.30 5.28 -5.07
C SER A 45 -8.54 5.97 -4.49
N SER A 46 -9.69 5.76 -5.14
CA SER A 46 -10.96 6.34 -4.71
C SER A 46 -11.47 5.78 -3.37
N TYR A 47 -11.13 4.54 -3.03
CA TYR A 47 -11.46 3.92 -1.76
C TYR A 47 -10.55 4.44 -0.63
N LEU A 48 -9.23 4.41 -0.85
CA LEU A 48 -8.23 4.81 0.15
C LEU A 48 -8.34 6.27 0.56
N GLN A 49 -8.79 7.15 -0.34
CA GLN A 49 -9.04 8.57 -0.04
C GLN A 49 -10.30 8.81 0.81
N ARG A 50 -11.28 7.90 0.75
CA ARG A 50 -12.59 8.07 1.40
C ARG A 50 -12.77 7.21 2.65
N ARG A 51 -11.97 6.16 2.82
CA ARG A 51 -12.05 5.30 4.01
C ARG A 51 -11.74 6.10 5.27
N SER A 52 -12.40 5.74 6.37
CA SER A 52 -12.10 6.30 7.68
C SER A 52 -10.65 6.05 8.06
N ARG A 53 -10.01 7.04 8.68
CA ARG A 53 -8.69 6.87 9.26
C ARG A 53 -8.85 6.20 10.63
N THR A 54 -8.31 5.00 10.77
CA THR A 54 -8.24 4.26 12.03
C THR A 54 -6.78 4.03 12.41
N GLU A 55 -6.52 3.76 13.68
CA GLU A 55 -5.18 3.40 14.15
C GLU A 55 -4.80 1.96 13.76
N PHE A 56 -5.80 1.08 13.62
CA PHE A 56 -5.68 -0.32 13.18
C PHE A 56 -6.89 -0.74 12.34
#